data_AF-A0A2H9PP22-F1
#
_entry.id   AF-A0A2H9PP22-F1
#
_cell.length_a   1.000
_cell.length_b   1.000
_cell.length_c   1.000
_cell.angle_alpha   90.00
_cell.angle_beta   90.00
_cell.angle_gamma   90.00
#
_symmetry.space_group_name_H-M   'P 1'
#
loop_
_entity.id
_entity.type
_entity.pdbx_description
1 polymer ?
#
loop_
_entity_poly.entity_id
_entity_poly.type
_entity_poly.pdbx_seq_one_letter_code
_entity_poly.pdbx_strand_id
1 'polypeptide(L)'
;MSEWFFKRTENWFYLLLVLTVFLMRLFVYLVPEVDIIFFGIVIHHFWFGLILSLMIFLLPTRLRVIKIILLALGLGLMIDQIIFLLLGGGKDREYWAFPSLFGAVIVTIAIYFYREKLLKVFKLN
;
A
#
# COMPACT_ATOMS: atom_id res chain seq x y z
N MET A 1 -13.49 -12.74 -21.09
CA MET A 1 -13.01 -11.39 -20.70
C MET A 1 -11.68 -11.18 -21.40
N SER A 2 -11.50 -10.10 -22.18
CA SER A 2 -10.35 -9.97 -23.10
C SER A 2 -9.04 -9.59 -22.38
N GLU A 3 -7.89 -9.93 -22.99
CA GLU A 3 -6.55 -9.60 -22.49
C GLU A 3 -6.36 -8.10 -22.20
N TRP A 4 -7.05 -7.24 -22.95
CA TRP A 4 -7.06 -5.79 -22.77
C TRP A 4 -7.64 -5.36 -21.41
N PHE A 5 -8.69 -6.04 -20.92
CA PHE A 5 -9.30 -5.73 -19.63
C PHE A 5 -8.32 -6.02 -18.47
N PHE A 6 -7.56 -7.11 -18.55
CA PHE A 6 -6.59 -7.50 -17.52
C PHE A 6 -5.43 -6.52 -17.40
N LYS A 7 -4.82 -6.14 -18.54
CA LYS A 7 -3.79 -5.10 -18.57
C LYS A 7 -4.29 -3.78 -17.95
N ARG A 8 -5.56 -3.44 -18.17
CA ARG A 8 -6.18 -2.26 -17.58
C ARG A 8 -6.31 -2.39 -16.06
N THR A 9 -6.76 -3.53 -15.55
CA THR A 9 -6.94 -3.78 -14.11
C THR A 9 -5.62 -3.76 -13.33
N GLU A 10 -4.57 -4.40 -13.86
CA GLU A 10 -3.24 -4.40 -13.27
C GLU A 10 -2.64 -3.00 -13.17
N ASN A 11 -2.84 -2.17 -14.20
CA ASN A 11 -2.37 -0.80 -14.19
C ASN A 11 -3.15 0.07 -13.18
N TRP A 12 -4.46 -0.16 -13.01
CA TRP A 12 -5.24 0.49 -11.96
C TRP A 12 -4.79 0.11 -10.56
N PHE A 13 -4.56 -1.18 -10.32
CA PHE A 13 -3.99 -1.67 -9.06
C PHE A 13 -2.69 -0.93 -8.73
N TYR A 14 -1.76 -0.89 -9.70
CA TYR A 14 -0.48 -0.23 -9.52
C TYR A 14 -0.61 1.28 -9.29
N LEU A 15 -1.44 1.96 -10.08
CA LEU A 15 -1.69 3.39 -9.94
C LEU A 15 -2.25 3.73 -8.55
N LEU A 16 -3.24 2.96 -8.07
CA LEU A 16 -3.83 3.15 -6.74
C LEU A 16 -2.81 2.92 -5.62
N LEU A 17 -1.94 1.92 -5.78
CA LEU A 17 -0.86 1.66 -4.82
C LEU A 17 0.12 2.82 -4.75
N VAL A 18 0.62 3.30 -5.89
CA VAL A 18 1.53 4.45 -5.95
C VAL A 18 0.87 5.70 -5.39
N LEU A 19 -0.38 5.95 -5.75
CA LEU A 19 -1.14 7.08 -5.24
C LEU A 19 -1.31 7.00 -3.73
N THR A 20 -1.52 5.80 -3.17
CA THR A 20 -1.63 5.61 -1.72
C THR A 20 -0.32 5.93 -1.01
N VAL A 21 0.81 5.38 -1.49
CA VAL A 21 2.13 5.69 -0.93
C VAL A 21 2.40 7.20 -0.99
N PHE A 22 2.14 7.83 -2.15
CA PHE A 22 2.34 9.26 -2.34
C PHE A 22 1.47 10.10 -1.40
N LEU A 23 0.17 9.80 -1.33
CA LEU A 23 -0.77 10.52 -0.47
C LEU A 23 -0.43 10.35 1.01
N MET A 24 0.03 9.17 1.43
CA MET A 24 0.48 8.96 2.81
C MET A 24 1.72 9.80 3.15
N ARG A 25 2.73 9.81 2.27
CA ARG A 25 3.92 10.67 2.47
C ARG A 25 3.54 12.13 2.54
N LEU A 26 2.69 12.59 1.61
CA LEU A 26 2.20 13.96 1.57
C LEU A 26 1.40 14.29 2.83
N PHE A 27 0.57 13.36 3.33
CA PHE A 27 -0.17 13.55 4.56
C PHE A 27 0.77 13.71 5.76
N VAL A 28 1.77 12.84 5.91
CA VAL A 28 2.78 12.93 6.99
C VAL A 28 3.60 14.23 6.90
N TYR A 29 3.86 14.72 5.68
CA TYR A 29 4.51 16.02 5.49
C TYR A 29 3.67 17.19 5.98
N LEU A 30 2.37 17.18 5.66
CA LEU A 30 1.45 18.27 5.96
C LEU A 30 0.98 18.25 7.42
N VAL A 31 0.82 17.04 7.97
CA VAL A 31 0.30 16.78 9.31
C VAL A 31 1.25 15.81 10.03
N PRO A 32 2.44 16.28 10.44
CA PRO A 32 3.34 15.48 11.27
C PRO A 32 2.73 15.28 12.67
N GLU A 33 3.09 14.17 13.31
CA GLU A 33 2.86 13.85 14.73
C GLU A 33 1.41 13.53 15.13
N VAL A 34 0.66 12.79 14.29
CA VAL A 34 -0.65 12.23 14.68
C VAL A 34 -0.54 10.73 14.96
N ASP A 35 -0.23 10.41 16.21
CA ASP A 35 -0.27 9.04 16.71
C ASP A 35 -1.67 8.70 17.26
N ILE A 36 -2.29 7.66 16.69
CA ILE A 36 -3.50 7.08 17.26
C ILE A 36 -3.05 6.08 18.33
N ILE A 37 -3.25 6.40 19.60
CA ILE A 37 -2.88 5.51 20.72
C ILE A 37 -4.12 4.77 21.20
N PHE A 38 -4.08 3.44 21.18
CA PHE A 38 -5.16 2.59 21.67
C PHE A 38 -4.60 1.58 22.67
N PHE A 39 -5.08 1.61 23.92
CA PHE A 39 -4.55 0.82 25.03
C PHE A 39 -3.01 0.91 25.20
N GLY A 40 -2.42 2.08 24.94
CA GLY A 40 -0.97 2.30 25.03
C GLY A 40 -0.17 1.79 23.82
N ILE A 41 -0.83 1.27 22.79
CA ILE A 41 -0.20 0.86 21.53
C ILE A 41 -0.42 1.95 20.47
N VAL A 42 0.65 2.36 19.80
CA VAL A 42 0.56 3.27 18.65
C VAL A 42 0.04 2.49 17.44
N ILE A 43 -1.16 2.86 16.98
CA ILE A 43 -1.77 2.34 15.76
C ILE A 43 -1.31 3.19 14.58
N HIS A 44 -0.27 2.72 13.90
CA HIS A 44 0.14 3.27 12.61
C HIS A 44 -0.75 2.78 11.47
N HIS A 45 -0.70 3.52 10.36
CA HIS A 45 -1.44 3.21 9.14
C HIS A 45 -1.10 1.84 8.52
N PHE A 46 0.03 1.24 8.93
CA PHE A 46 0.36 -0.17 8.66
C PHE A 46 -0.76 -1.14 9.05
N TRP A 47 -1.35 -0.98 10.24
CA TRP A 47 -2.39 -1.89 10.73
C TRP A 47 -3.67 -1.79 9.89
N PHE A 48 -4.05 -0.58 9.49
CA PHE A 48 -5.13 -0.39 8.53
C PHE A 48 -4.80 -1.07 7.20
N GLY A 49 -3.56 -0.94 6.73
CA GLY A 49 -3.09 -1.59 5.51
C GLY A 49 -3.20 -3.12 5.55
N LEU A 50 -2.79 -3.72 6.66
CA LEU A 50 -2.91 -5.16 6.90
C LEU A 50 -4.37 -5.61 6.92
N ILE A 51 -5.22 -4.90 7.66
CA ILE A 51 -6.66 -5.20 7.75
C ILE A 51 -7.30 -5.14 6.36
N LEU A 52 -7.10 -4.07 5.59
CA LEU A 52 -7.64 -3.92 4.24
C LEU A 52 -7.18 -5.06 3.32
N SER A 53 -5.91 -5.44 3.39
CA SER A 53 -5.34 -6.54 2.60
C SER A 53 -5.98 -7.89 2.97
N LEU A 54 -6.24 -8.14 4.25
CA LEU A 54 -6.86 -9.39 4.71
C LEU A 54 -8.37 -9.44 4.44
N MET A 55 -9.06 -8.30 4.45
CA MET A 55 -10.50 -8.22 4.17
C MET A 55 -10.87 -8.78 2.79
N ILE A 56 -9.95 -8.81 1.83
CA ILE A 56 -10.21 -9.37 0.50
C ILE A 56 -10.64 -10.84 0.57
N PHE A 57 -10.18 -11.60 1.57
CA PHE A 57 -10.52 -13.02 1.74
C PHE A 57 -11.94 -13.23 2.23
N LEU A 58 -12.53 -12.22 2.88
CA LEU A 58 -13.92 -12.24 3.36
C LEU A 58 -14.92 -11.83 2.27
N LEU A 59 -14.45 -11.18 1.20
CA LEU A 59 -15.31 -10.68 0.14
C LEU A 59 -15.57 -11.72 -0.96
N PRO A 60 -16.82 -11.84 -1.45
CA PRO A 60 -17.17 -12.74 -2.52
C PRO A 60 -16.46 -12.37 -3.83
N THR A 61 -16.20 -13.36 -4.67
CA THR A 61 -15.48 -13.23 -5.95
C THR A 61 -16.09 -12.21 -6.91
N ARG A 62 -17.41 -12.01 -6.86
CA ARG A 62 -18.13 -10.99 -7.66
C ARG A 62 -17.67 -9.55 -7.37
N LEU A 63 -17.10 -9.28 -6.19
CA LEU A 63 -16.61 -7.95 -5.79
C LEU A 63 -15.13 -7.74 -6.15
N ARG A 64 -14.70 -8.26 -7.30
CA ARG A 64 -13.30 -8.22 -7.75
C ARG A 64 -12.69 -6.83 -7.73
N VAL A 65 -13.41 -5.81 -8.22
CA VAL A 65 -12.92 -4.41 -8.26
C VAL A 65 -12.64 -3.89 -6.84
N ILE A 66 -13.56 -4.13 -5.90
CA ILE A 66 -13.38 -3.73 -4.50
C ILE A 66 -12.17 -4.43 -3.89
N LYS A 67 -12.00 -5.74 -4.13
CA LYS A 67 -10.84 -6.50 -3.64
C LYS A 67 -9.52 -5.92 -4.16
N ILE A 68 -9.46 -5.49 -5.42
CA ILE A 68 -8.27 -4.85 -6.00
C ILE A 68 -7.99 -3.51 -5.36
N ILE A 69 -9.02 -2.68 -5.14
CA ILE A 69 -8.87 -1.39 -4.45
C ILE A 69 -8.33 -1.63 -3.04
N LEU A 70 -8.95 -2.52 -2.26
CA LEU A 70 -8.54 -2.84 -0.90
C LEU A 70 -7.10 -3.37 -0.84
N LEU A 71 -6.71 -4.24 -1.78
CA LEU A 71 -5.35 -4.75 -1.86
C LEU A 71 -4.34 -3.63 -2.24
N ALA A 72 -4.69 -2.74 -3.17
CA ALA A 72 -3.83 -1.64 -3.59
C ALA A 72 -3.60 -0.64 -2.44
N LEU A 73 -4.69 -0.21 -1.79
CA LEU A 73 -4.64 0.66 -0.61
C LEU A 73 -3.88 -0.03 0.52
N GLY A 74 -4.22 -1.29 0.79
CA GLY A 74 -3.64 -2.07 1.88
C GLY A 74 -2.13 -2.22 1.76
N LEU A 75 -1.67 -2.67 0.59
CA LEU A 75 -0.24 -2.78 0.31
C LEU A 75 0.45 -1.43 0.28
N GLY A 76 -0.16 -0.38 -0.28
CA GLY A 76 0.40 0.96 -0.28
C GLY A 76 0.71 1.48 1.12
N LEU A 77 -0.25 1.36 2.04
CA LEU A 77 -0.08 1.72 3.45
C LEU A 77 1.02 0.89 4.13
N MET A 78 1.04 -0.42 3.89
CA MET A 78 2.04 -1.31 4.51
C MET A 78 3.46 -1.02 4.02
N ILE A 79 3.65 -0.82 2.71
CA ILE A 79 4.94 -0.49 2.11
C ILE A 79 5.49 0.80 2.71
N ASP A 80 4.62 1.81 2.85
CA ASP A 80 5.00 3.10 3.38
C ASP A 80 5.63 2.99 4.76
N GLN A 81 4.93 2.32 5.69
CA GLN A 81 5.42 2.10 7.04
C GLN A 81 6.62 1.14 7.08
N ILE A 82 6.61 0.02 6.36
CA ILE A 82 7.71 -0.96 6.41
C ILE A 82 9.02 -0.29 6.01
N ILE A 83 9.01 0.49 4.93
CA ILE A 83 10.21 1.19 4.47
C ILE A 83 10.66 2.23 5.48
N PHE A 84 9.73 2.99 6.05
CA PHE A 84 10.04 3.94 7.11
C PHE A 84 10.64 3.26 8.36
N LEU A 85 10.10 2.13 8.80
CA LEU A 85 10.61 1.41 9.97
C LEU A 85 11.99 0.81 9.71
N LEU A 86 12.24 0.32 8.50
CA LEU A 86 13.52 -0.28 8.13
C LEU A 86 14.63 0.75 7.91
N LEU A 87 14.30 1.92 7.33
CA LEU A 87 15.28 2.88 6.81
C LEU A 87 15.20 4.30 7.41
N GLY A 88 14.14 4.59 8.17
CA GLY A 88 13.86 5.91 8.74
C GLY A 88 14.27 6.00 10.21
N GLY A 89 13.74 5.13 11.07
CA GLY A 89 14.24 4.98 12.44
C GLY A 89 13.49 5.76 13.54
N GLY A 90 12.22 6.11 13.35
CA GLY A 90 11.29 6.43 14.46
C GLY A 90 10.78 7.87 14.60
N LYS A 91 11.20 8.85 13.78
CA LYS A 91 10.59 10.20 13.75
C LYS A 91 9.98 10.52 12.40
N ASP A 92 8.86 11.25 12.37
CA ASP A 92 8.11 11.55 11.14
C ASP A 92 8.94 12.24 10.04
N ARG A 93 9.93 13.05 10.42
CA ARG A 93 10.88 13.65 9.47
C ARG A 93 11.64 12.62 8.61
N GLU A 94 11.82 11.42 9.13
CA GLU A 94 12.56 10.35 8.46
C GLU A 94 11.74 9.68 7.35
N TYR A 95 10.43 9.95 7.27
CA TYR A 95 9.64 9.59 6.08
C TYR A 95 10.17 10.27 4.81
N TRP A 96 10.75 11.46 4.96
CA TRP A 96 11.31 12.25 3.86
C TRP A 96 12.83 12.12 3.76
N ALA A 97 13.45 11.31 4.61
CA ALA A 97 14.88 11.02 4.49
C ALA A 97 15.14 10.24 3.19
N PHE A 98 16.27 10.54 2.57
CA PHE A 98 16.68 9.94 1.29
C PHE A 98 16.59 8.40 1.29
N PRO A 99 17.06 7.67 2.33
CA PRO A 99 16.94 6.20 2.36
C PRO A 99 15.48 5.72 2.31
N SER A 100 14.58 6.35 3.06
CA SER A 100 13.17 5.97 3.11
C SER A 100 12.46 6.26 1.77
N LEU A 101 12.71 7.43 1.16
CA LEU A 101 12.13 7.75 -0.14
C LEU A 101 12.61 6.78 -1.22
N PHE A 102 13.92 6.51 -1.26
CA PHE A 102 14.52 5.60 -2.23
C PHE A 102 14.01 4.17 -2.07
N GLY A 103 13.87 3.69 -0.82
CA GLY A 103 13.28 2.38 -0.53
C GLY A 103 11.83 2.25 -1.03
N ALA A 104 11.00 3.28 -0.83
CA ALA A 104 9.61 3.26 -1.27
C ALA A 104 9.52 3.25 -2.81
N VAL A 105 10.37 4.02 -3.49
CA VAL A 105 10.47 4.00 -4.96
C VAL A 105 10.92 2.63 -5.48
N ILE A 106 11.94 2.02 -4.88
CA ILE A 106 12.40 0.67 -5.28
C ILE A 106 11.28 -0.36 -5.13
N VAL A 107 10.60 -0.39 -3.98
CA VAL A 107 9.55 -1.38 -3.72
C VAL A 107 8.36 -1.17 -4.65
N THR A 108 7.94 0.08 -4.88
CA THR A 108 6.85 0.36 -5.84
C THR A 108 7.23 -0.07 -7.25
N ILE A 109 8.45 0.23 -7.73
CA ILE A 109 8.96 -0.25 -9.02
C ILE A 109 8.99 -1.78 -9.09
N ALA A 110 9.44 -2.46 -8.02
CA ALA A 110 9.41 -3.92 -7.98
C ALA A 110 7.97 -4.43 -8.15
N ILE A 111 7.01 -3.87 -7.42
CA ILE A 111 5.60 -4.25 -7.55
C ILE A 111 5.06 -4.01 -8.96
N TYR A 112 5.48 -2.95 -9.65
CA TYR A 112 5.14 -2.77 -11.05
C TYR A 112 5.48 -4.03 -11.87
N PHE A 113 6.70 -4.55 -11.76
CA PHE A 113 7.11 -5.76 -12.50
C PHE A 113 6.39 -7.03 -12.04
N TYR A 114 5.97 -7.12 -10.78
CA TYR A 114 5.31 -8.31 -10.22
C TYR A 114 3.77 -8.23 -10.14
N ARG A 115 3.15 -7.12 -10.56
CA ARG A 115 1.71 -6.86 -10.36
C ARG A 115 0.79 -7.95 -10.90
N GLU A 116 1.06 -8.48 -12.09
CA GLU A 116 0.28 -9.57 -12.69
C GLU A 116 0.35 -10.83 -11.83
N LYS A 117 1.56 -11.22 -11.40
CA LYS A 117 1.79 -12.39 -10.55
C LYS A 117 1.11 -12.20 -9.18
N LEU A 118 1.20 -11.01 -8.59
CA LEU A 118 0.53 -10.70 -7.32
C LEU A 118 -0.99 -10.88 -7.45
N LEU A 119 -1.62 -10.27 -8.47
CA LEU A 119 -3.07 -10.42 -8.66
C LEU A 119 -3.48 -11.87 -8.94
N LYS A 120 -2.65 -12.65 -9.63
CA LYS A 120 -2.85 -14.10 -9.83
C LYS A 120 -2.88 -14.87 -8.51
N VAL A 121 -1.96 -14.61 -7.59
CA VAL A 121 -1.94 -15.27 -6.26
C VAL A 121 -3.26 -15.07 -5.53
N PHE A 122 -3.84 -13.87 -5.61
CA PHE A 122 -5.12 -13.55 -4.99
C PHE A 122 -6.36 -13.93 -5.82
N LYS A 123 -6.17 -14.57 -6.99
CA LYS A 123 -7.24 -14.90 -7.96
C LYS A 123 -8.05 -13.65 -8.38
N LEU A 124 -7.33 -12.53 -8.55
CA LEU A 124 -7.84 -11.21 -8.95
C LEU A 124 -7.43 -10.83 -10.37
N ASN A 125 -6.81 -11.75 -11.09
CA ASN A 125 -6.47 -11.63 -12.51
C ASN A 125 -7.58 -12.17 -13.40
#